data_AF-E6ZPJ1-F1
#
_entry.id   AF-E6ZPJ1-F1
#
_cell.length_a   1.000
_cell.length_b   1.000
_cell.length_c   1.000
_cell.angle_alpha   90.00
_cell.angle_beta   90.00
_cell.angle_gamma   90.00
#
_symmetry.space_group_name_H-M   'P 1'
#
loop_
_entity.id
_entity.type
_entity.pdbx_description
1 polymer ?
#
loop_
_entity_poly.entity_id
_entity_poly.type
_entity_poly.pdbx_seq_one_letter_code
_entity_poly.pdbx_strand_id
1 'polypeptide(L)'
;MMPVHSAAVARRTVSSLNAQLRAHKPQRCFSATARHAIPAEGSTKSALRVYRYVVDVHGQLFLHDAVPKNLTSCFKNVEFLDFFFKRVRPNPLSTTAAADYAQSGAISRHDILKPPVDTTLALDWSDVAPFNGTMEQSETRSREELYQIALEQGNSQGYEWISPCGPELNLVRCQDTPIVYRELGEDDGMLKWAGSLVEPFRPDSLVVDPSSGYVYHPSPQPSSRRRSKTSSAERYGSLSLLGSNLVLSRLAEGLEIDPDAFDRGVGGSIEWKGQRYDLGLLGSGSDRQAQPASVFGLQTTGAEGRR
;
A
#
# COMPACT_ATOMS: atom_id res chain seq x y z
N MET A 1 69.49 6.62 -38.28
CA MET A 1 69.07 8.01 -38.03
C MET A 1 68.07 8.01 -36.87
N MET A 2 68.50 8.54 -35.72
CA MET A 2 67.66 9.01 -34.59
C MET A 2 66.88 10.29 -35.00
N PRO A 3 65.98 10.88 -34.20
CA PRO A 3 65.31 10.40 -32.98
C PRO A 3 63.78 10.63 -32.93
N VAL A 4 63.16 9.98 -31.95
CA VAL A 4 61.81 10.18 -31.42
C VAL A 4 61.85 11.32 -30.38
N HIS A 5 60.86 12.23 -30.38
CA HIS A 5 60.71 13.26 -29.34
C HIS A 5 59.62 12.92 -28.32
N SER A 6 59.92 13.33 -27.10
CA SER A 6 59.30 13.04 -25.81
C SER A 6 58.47 14.22 -25.32
N ALA A 7 57.43 13.97 -24.52
CA ALA A 7 56.98 14.89 -23.47
C ALA A 7 56.25 14.11 -22.36
N ALA A 8 56.68 14.33 -21.12
CA ALA A 8 56.28 13.66 -19.88
C ALA A 8 55.38 14.55 -19.02
N VAL A 9 54.55 13.99 -18.12
CA VAL A 9 54.25 14.59 -16.80
C VAL A 9 53.96 13.51 -15.74
N ALA A 10 54.82 13.56 -14.72
CA ALA A 10 54.78 13.18 -13.30
C ALA A 10 53.72 12.23 -12.70
N ARG A 11 54.25 11.17 -12.05
CA ARG A 11 53.64 10.41 -10.95
C ARG A 11 53.88 11.13 -9.62
N ARG A 12 52.91 11.08 -8.71
CA ARG A 12 53.12 11.29 -7.27
C ARG A 12 52.71 10.04 -6.50
N THR A 13 53.69 9.47 -5.79
CA THR A 13 53.56 8.42 -4.79
C THR A 13 53.22 9.03 -3.44
N VAL A 14 52.38 8.36 -2.64
CA VAL A 14 52.40 8.50 -1.18
C VAL A 14 52.25 7.11 -0.56
N SER A 15 53.15 6.83 0.38
CA SER A 15 53.39 5.58 1.09
C SER A 15 52.37 5.28 2.19
N SER A 16 52.20 3.99 2.49
CA SER A 16 51.40 3.45 3.59
C SER A 16 51.97 3.78 4.97
N LEU A 17 51.10 3.81 6.00
CA LEU A 17 51.42 3.42 7.37
C LEU A 17 50.15 2.93 8.08
N ASN A 18 50.22 1.72 8.64
CA ASN A 18 49.21 1.09 9.50
C ASN A 18 49.23 1.71 10.91
N ALA A 19 48.06 1.84 11.55
CA ALA A 19 47.92 1.69 13.01
C ALA A 19 46.46 1.37 13.40
N GLN A 20 46.31 0.29 14.15
CA GLN A 20 45.11 -0.17 14.83
C GLN A 20 44.62 0.87 15.86
N LEU A 21 43.33 0.89 16.22
CA LEU A 21 42.83 0.88 17.61
C LEU A 21 41.28 1.02 17.71
N ARG A 22 40.68 -0.03 18.29
CA ARG A 22 39.58 -0.09 19.27
C ARG A 22 38.20 0.54 19.00
N ALA A 23 37.21 -0.35 19.07
CA ALA A 23 35.81 -0.07 19.31
C ALA A 23 35.54 0.68 20.63
N HIS A 24 34.68 1.70 20.57
CA HIS A 24 33.99 2.26 21.74
C HIS A 24 32.51 2.46 21.42
N LYS A 25 31.66 1.82 22.23
CA LYS A 25 30.21 2.05 22.36
C LYS A 25 29.95 3.52 22.73
N PRO A 26 28.97 4.22 22.13
CA PRO A 26 28.47 5.45 22.71
C PRO A 26 27.52 5.12 23.88
N GLN A 27 27.96 5.42 25.11
CA GLN A 27 27.09 5.46 26.28
C GLN A 27 26.18 6.69 26.21
N ARG A 28 24.88 6.46 26.45
CA ARG A 28 23.89 7.50 26.73
C ARG A 28 24.22 8.18 28.05
N CYS A 29 24.47 9.49 28.01
CA CYS A 29 24.35 10.36 29.19
C CYS A 29 23.16 11.30 28.95
N PHE A 30 22.07 11.04 29.67
CA PHE A 30 20.96 11.99 29.81
C PHE A 30 21.41 13.07 30.81
N SER A 31 21.59 14.31 30.34
CA SER A 31 21.58 15.50 31.19
C SER A 31 20.34 16.30 30.85
N ALA A 32 19.38 16.28 31.77
CA ALA A 32 18.17 17.08 31.70
C ALA A 32 18.50 18.51 32.13
N THR A 33 18.51 19.45 31.19
CA THR A 33 18.34 20.88 31.49
C THR A 33 17.10 21.37 30.77
N ALA A 34 16.08 21.67 31.58
CA ALA A 34 14.83 22.28 31.15
C ALA A 34 15.14 23.68 30.59
N ARG A 35 15.17 23.80 29.25
CA ARG A 35 15.14 25.10 28.59
C ARG A 35 13.71 25.62 28.67
N HIS A 36 13.54 26.73 29.39
CA HIS A 36 12.32 27.52 29.39
C HIS A 36 12.01 27.90 27.94
N ALA A 37 10.95 27.30 27.38
CA ALA A 37 10.41 27.71 26.10
C ALA A 37 9.63 29.00 26.32
N ILE A 38 10.10 30.08 25.69
CA ILE A 38 9.33 31.30 25.52
C ILE A 38 8.08 30.94 24.69
N PRO A 39 6.86 31.35 25.06
CA PRO A 39 5.68 31.09 24.24
C PRO A 39 5.86 31.86 22.92
N ALA A 40 5.97 31.14 21.82
CA ALA A 40 5.92 31.75 20.50
C ALA A 40 4.48 32.21 20.25
N GLU A 41 4.20 33.48 20.56
CA GLU A 41 3.05 34.19 20.01
C GLU A 41 3.22 34.26 18.49
N GLY A 42 2.18 33.79 17.77
CA GLY A 42 2.16 33.71 16.31
C GLY A 42 2.09 32.28 15.79
N SER A 43 0.98 31.57 16.06
CA SER A 43 0.59 30.44 15.22
C SER A 43 0.26 31.00 13.84
N THR A 44 1.27 31.08 12.97
CA THR A 44 1.01 31.21 11.55
C THR A 44 0.22 29.98 11.17
N LYS A 45 -1.08 30.14 10.87
CA LYS A 45 -1.90 29.05 10.35
C LYS A 45 -1.18 28.54 9.10
N SER A 46 -0.52 27.40 9.21
CA SER A 46 0.18 26.77 8.09
C SER A 46 -0.86 26.55 6.99
N ALA A 47 -0.59 27.09 5.80
CA ALA A 47 -1.49 26.97 4.68
C ALA A 47 -1.74 25.49 4.32
N LEU A 48 -2.92 25.20 3.80
CA LEU A 48 -3.29 23.86 3.36
C LEU A 48 -2.63 23.59 2.01
N ARG A 49 -1.93 22.46 1.89
CA ARG A 49 -1.45 21.94 0.62
C ARG A 49 -2.24 20.72 0.23
N VAL A 50 -2.74 20.65 -1.00
CA VAL A 50 -3.43 19.49 -1.53
C VAL A 50 -2.61 18.93 -2.69
N TYR A 51 -2.49 17.62 -2.76
CA TYR A 51 -1.86 16.94 -3.88
C TYR A 51 -2.75 15.79 -4.34
N ARG A 52 -2.73 15.52 -5.64
CA ARG A 52 -3.45 14.39 -6.23
C ARG A 52 -2.45 13.31 -6.61
N TYR A 53 -2.68 12.11 -6.09
CA TYR A 53 -1.88 10.93 -6.35
C TYR A 53 -2.70 9.83 -7.01
N VAL A 54 -2.01 9.00 -7.78
CA VAL A 54 -2.56 7.74 -8.27
C VAL A 54 -1.69 6.55 -7.87
N VAL A 55 -2.33 5.41 -7.63
CA VAL A 55 -1.67 4.12 -7.39
C VAL A 55 -2.06 3.14 -8.49
N ASP A 56 -1.07 2.53 -9.13
CA ASP A 56 -1.29 1.52 -10.18
C ASP A 56 -1.44 0.09 -9.62
N VAL A 57 -1.77 -0.86 -10.50
CA VAL A 57 -1.87 -2.30 -10.17
C VAL A 57 -0.53 -2.95 -9.78
N HIS A 58 0.59 -2.24 -9.94
CA HIS A 58 1.92 -2.69 -9.51
C HIS A 58 2.31 -2.12 -8.13
N GLY A 59 1.45 -1.30 -7.52
CA GLY A 59 1.73 -0.63 -6.24
C GLY A 59 2.69 0.55 -6.36
N GLN A 60 2.82 1.13 -7.55
CA GLN A 60 3.61 2.33 -7.79
C GLN A 60 2.75 3.58 -7.52
N LEU A 61 3.36 4.56 -6.85
CA LEU A 61 2.74 5.83 -6.51
C LEU A 61 3.24 6.91 -7.47
N PHE A 62 2.31 7.72 -8.01
CA PHE A 62 2.60 8.83 -8.90
C PHE A 62 1.83 10.07 -8.48
N LEU A 63 2.36 11.26 -8.76
CA LEU A 63 1.53 12.46 -8.85
C LEU A 63 0.59 12.29 -10.06
N HIS A 64 -0.67 12.70 -9.91
CA HIS A 64 -1.67 12.55 -10.96
C HIS A 64 -1.25 13.25 -12.25
N ASP A 65 -0.67 14.44 -12.12
CA ASP A 65 -0.34 15.34 -13.22
C ASP A 65 1.04 15.04 -13.83
N ALA A 66 1.80 14.11 -13.23
CA ALA A 66 3.02 13.61 -13.83
C ALA A 66 2.70 12.77 -15.07
N VAL A 67 3.26 13.19 -16.21
CA VAL A 67 3.17 12.51 -17.51
C VAL A 67 4.59 12.38 -18.09
N PRO A 68 5.01 11.19 -18.54
CA PRO A 68 4.29 9.90 -18.52
C PRO A 68 4.28 9.26 -17.12
N LYS A 69 3.33 8.36 -16.86
CA LYS A 69 3.33 7.47 -15.69
C LYS A 69 4.17 6.24 -16.00
N ASN A 70 5.42 6.25 -15.56
CA ASN A 70 6.39 5.17 -15.75
C ASN A 70 7.39 5.07 -14.58
N LEU A 71 8.31 4.10 -14.65
CA LEU A 71 9.32 3.88 -13.61
C LEU A 71 10.21 5.11 -13.33
N THR A 72 10.39 6.05 -14.25
CA THR A 72 11.17 7.28 -13.98
C THR A 72 10.40 8.34 -13.21
N SER A 73 9.07 8.32 -13.30
CA SER A 73 8.16 9.28 -12.66
C SER A 73 7.57 8.82 -11.32
N CYS A 74 7.65 7.52 -11.00
CA CYS A 74 7.10 6.99 -9.75
C CYS A 74 7.98 7.34 -8.54
N PHE A 75 7.34 7.43 -7.37
CA PHE A 75 8.04 7.59 -6.11
C PHE A 75 8.73 6.28 -5.71
N LYS A 76 10.00 6.38 -5.28
CA LYS A 76 10.85 5.22 -4.93
C LYS A 76 11.46 5.29 -3.53
N ASN A 77 11.38 6.43 -2.87
CA ASN A 77 11.98 6.59 -1.55
C ASN A 77 11.22 5.73 -0.53
N VAL A 78 11.90 4.74 0.04
CA VAL A 78 11.32 3.73 0.94
C VAL A 78 10.65 4.37 2.16
N GLU A 79 11.33 5.32 2.81
CA GLU A 79 10.81 5.99 4.01
C GLU A 79 9.56 6.81 3.71
N PHE A 80 9.56 7.51 2.57
CA PHE A 80 8.39 8.27 2.09
C PHE A 80 7.23 7.34 1.77
N LEU A 81 7.44 6.24 1.05
CA LEU A 81 6.39 5.29 0.72
C LEU A 81 5.79 4.67 1.98
N ASP A 82 6.63 4.26 2.94
CA ASP A 82 6.16 3.75 4.22
C ASP A 82 5.37 4.79 5.00
N PHE A 83 5.86 6.04 5.00
CA PHE A 83 5.19 7.16 5.65
C PHE A 83 3.82 7.46 5.02
N PHE A 84 3.74 7.48 3.70
CA PHE A 84 2.55 7.75 2.91
C PHE A 84 1.51 6.64 3.09
N PHE A 85 1.89 5.38 2.84
CA PHE A 85 0.97 4.26 2.87
C PHE A 85 0.49 3.89 4.28
N LYS A 86 1.28 4.11 5.35
CA LYS A 86 0.80 3.97 6.74
C LYS A 86 -0.37 4.90 7.09
N ARG A 87 -0.51 6.00 6.34
CA ARG A 87 -1.51 7.03 6.57
C ARG A 87 -2.67 6.96 5.58
N VAL A 88 -2.54 6.16 4.53
CA VAL A 88 -3.65 5.91 3.62
C VAL A 88 -4.87 5.43 4.41
N ARG A 89 -6.01 6.04 4.13
CA ARG A 89 -7.32 5.72 4.70
C ARG A 89 -8.43 6.13 3.74
N PRO A 90 -9.65 5.60 3.89
CA PRO A 90 -10.78 6.06 3.09
C PRO A 90 -10.94 7.57 3.22
N ASN A 91 -11.28 8.22 2.11
CA ASN A 91 -11.89 9.54 2.14
C ASN A 91 -13.22 9.38 2.90
N PRO A 92 -13.48 10.12 3.99
CA PRO A 92 -14.67 9.94 4.80
C PRO A 92 -15.99 10.20 4.05
N LEU A 93 -15.93 10.80 2.87
CA LEU A 93 -17.08 11.06 2.00
C LEU A 93 -17.25 10.03 0.88
N SER A 94 -16.30 9.10 0.75
CA SER A 94 -16.34 8.06 -0.27
C SER A 94 -17.18 6.88 0.22
N THR A 95 -18.28 6.61 -0.48
CA THR A 95 -19.05 5.38 -0.29
C THR A 95 -18.25 4.15 -0.73
N THR A 96 -17.50 4.26 -1.82
CA THR A 96 -16.78 3.14 -2.45
C THR A 96 -15.48 2.74 -1.76
N ALA A 97 -14.92 3.57 -0.88
CA ALA A 97 -13.83 3.21 0.02
C ALA A 97 -14.29 2.89 1.45
N ALA A 98 -15.59 3.04 1.76
CA ALA A 98 -16.12 2.76 3.08
C ALA A 98 -16.17 1.25 3.38
N ALA A 99 -16.18 0.89 4.67
CA ALA A 99 -16.09 -0.49 5.11
C ALA A 99 -17.33 -1.34 4.79
N ASP A 100 -18.48 -0.71 4.61
CA ASP A 100 -19.72 -1.33 4.15
C ASP A 100 -19.67 -1.69 2.65
N TYR A 101 -19.02 -0.86 1.81
CA TYR A 101 -18.81 -1.19 0.40
C TYR A 101 -17.98 -2.45 0.22
N ALA A 102 -17.00 -2.71 1.10
CA ALA A 102 -16.27 -3.96 1.11
C ALA A 102 -17.18 -5.20 1.27
N GLN A 103 -18.36 -5.07 1.88
CA GLN A 103 -19.35 -6.15 2.02
C GLN A 103 -20.17 -6.37 0.75
N SER A 104 -20.22 -5.40 -0.17
CA SER A 104 -20.88 -5.58 -1.46
C SER A 104 -20.10 -6.55 -2.36
N GLY A 105 -18.86 -6.90 -1.99
CA GLY A 105 -17.99 -7.75 -2.77
C GLY A 105 -17.57 -7.10 -4.11
N ALA A 106 -17.51 -5.78 -4.16
CA ALA A 106 -17.01 -5.02 -5.30
C ALA A 106 -15.76 -4.23 -4.92
N ILE A 107 -14.91 -3.95 -5.92
CA ILE A 107 -13.73 -3.08 -5.79
C ILE A 107 -13.91 -1.94 -6.78
N SER A 108 -13.79 -0.69 -6.30
CA SER A 108 -13.80 0.47 -7.17
C SER A 108 -12.48 0.58 -7.92
N ARG A 109 -12.55 0.83 -9.24
CA ARG A 109 -11.40 0.81 -10.15
C ARG A 109 -11.40 2.05 -11.03
N HIS A 110 -10.23 2.58 -11.31
CA HIS A 110 -10.07 3.79 -12.12
C HIS A 110 -9.02 3.59 -13.21
N ASP A 111 -9.28 4.07 -14.43
CA ASP A 111 -8.21 4.21 -15.43
C ASP A 111 -7.33 5.39 -15.02
N ILE A 112 -6.09 5.09 -14.63
CA ILE A 112 -5.09 6.09 -14.22
C ILE A 112 -4.17 6.51 -15.37
N LEU A 113 -4.21 5.79 -16.49
CA LEU A 113 -3.35 6.03 -17.65
C LEU A 113 -4.02 6.99 -18.63
N LYS A 114 -5.34 6.94 -18.75
CA LYS A 114 -6.13 7.85 -19.57
C LYS A 114 -6.84 8.88 -18.70
N PRO A 115 -6.84 10.17 -19.08
CA PRO A 115 -7.71 11.13 -18.43
C PRO A 115 -9.17 10.73 -18.67
N PRO A 116 -10.10 11.00 -17.73
CA PRO A 116 -11.51 10.75 -17.97
C PRO A 116 -11.99 11.58 -19.17
N VAL A 117 -12.60 10.91 -20.15
CA VAL A 117 -12.97 11.49 -21.46
C VAL A 117 -13.95 12.66 -21.31
N ASP A 118 -14.76 12.66 -20.25
CA ASP A 118 -15.75 13.69 -19.90
C ASP A 118 -15.41 14.42 -18.59
N THR A 119 -14.15 14.79 -18.38
CA THR A 119 -13.79 15.64 -17.23
C THR A 119 -14.29 17.07 -17.44
N THR A 120 -15.31 17.47 -16.70
CA THR A 120 -15.80 18.87 -16.62
C THR A 120 -15.01 19.73 -15.61
N LEU A 121 -13.94 19.18 -15.04
CA LEU A 121 -13.22 19.79 -13.92
C LEU A 121 -12.13 20.70 -14.46
N ALA A 122 -12.00 21.86 -13.82
CA ALA A 122 -11.01 22.87 -14.16
C ALA A 122 -9.58 22.32 -14.04
N LEU A 123 -8.66 23.02 -14.73
CA LEU A 123 -7.20 22.91 -14.59
C LEU A 123 -6.80 22.67 -13.12
N ASP A 124 -5.86 21.75 -12.90
CA ASP A 124 -5.22 21.38 -11.63
C ASP A 124 -5.60 22.20 -10.39
N TRP A 125 -6.79 21.97 -9.84
CA TRP A 125 -7.34 22.84 -8.80
C TRP A 125 -6.56 22.77 -7.49
N SER A 126 -5.79 21.69 -7.27
CA SER A 126 -4.92 21.58 -6.10
C SER A 126 -3.68 22.46 -6.18
N ASP A 127 -3.26 22.83 -7.40
CA ASP A 127 -2.11 23.69 -7.68
C ASP A 127 -2.46 25.19 -7.69
N VAL A 128 -3.73 25.55 -7.54
CA VAL A 128 -4.18 26.94 -7.38
C VAL A 128 -4.51 27.28 -5.93
N ALA A 129 -4.53 28.57 -5.61
CA ALA A 129 -5.00 29.03 -4.31
C ALA A 129 -6.48 28.64 -4.12
N PRO A 130 -6.90 28.23 -2.91
CA PRO A 130 -6.13 28.22 -1.66
C PRO A 130 -5.37 26.91 -1.37
N PHE A 131 -5.33 25.97 -2.32
CA PHE A 131 -4.88 24.59 -2.09
C PHE A 131 -3.40 24.35 -2.34
N ASN A 132 -2.70 25.24 -3.03
CA ASN A 132 -1.27 25.14 -3.28
C ASN A 132 -0.38 25.63 -2.12
N GLY A 133 -0.97 25.82 -0.92
CA GLY A 133 -0.27 26.40 0.22
C GLY A 133 -0.17 27.93 0.18
N THR A 134 -0.82 28.60 -0.77
CA THR A 134 -0.94 30.06 -0.80
C THR A 134 -2.39 30.45 -0.51
N MET A 135 -2.60 31.27 0.52
CA MET A 135 -3.92 31.82 0.86
C MET A 135 -4.00 33.26 0.34
N GLU A 136 -5.05 33.58 -0.43
CA GLU A 136 -5.32 34.97 -0.78
C GLU A 136 -5.75 35.77 0.45
N GLN A 137 -5.49 37.09 0.45
CA GLN A 137 -5.90 37.96 1.56
C GLN A 137 -7.43 38.02 1.73
N SER A 138 -8.16 37.73 0.66
CA SER A 138 -9.63 37.61 0.61
C SER A 138 -10.15 36.26 1.11
N GLU A 139 -9.27 35.27 1.30
CA GLU A 139 -9.68 33.94 1.77
C GLU A 139 -10.06 34.00 3.24
N THR A 140 -11.35 33.89 3.50
CA THR A 140 -11.93 33.98 4.84
C THR A 140 -12.20 32.61 5.46
N ARG A 141 -12.16 31.54 4.66
CA ARG A 141 -12.41 30.17 5.12
C ARG A 141 -11.29 29.68 6.04
N SER A 142 -11.67 28.91 7.04
CA SER A 142 -10.75 28.18 7.92
C SER A 142 -10.04 27.05 7.18
N ARG A 143 -8.91 26.59 7.75
CA ARG A 143 -8.17 25.45 7.22
C ARG A 143 -9.03 24.19 7.18
N GLU A 144 -9.88 24.01 8.18
CA GLU A 144 -10.80 22.89 8.33
C GLU A 144 -11.89 22.91 7.23
N GLU A 145 -12.46 24.08 6.93
CA GLU A 145 -13.42 24.23 5.83
C GLU A 145 -12.76 23.94 4.47
N LEU A 146 -11.55 24.46 4.23
CA LEU A 146 -10.81 24.16 3.01
C LEU A 146 -10.46 22.68 2.90
N TYR A 147 -10.09 22.04 4.01
CA TYR A 147 -9.84 20.60 4.04
C TYR A 147 -11.09 19.81 3.64
N GLN A 148 -12.26 20.19 4.16
CA GLN A 148 -13.53 19.55 3.85
C GLN A 148 -13.92 19.73 2.38
N ILE A 149 -13.76 20.93 1.83
CA ILE A 149 -13.99 21.20 0.40
C ILE A 149 -13.06 20.34 -0.48
N ALA A 150 -11.78 20.20 -0.11
CA ALA A 150 -10.84 19.38 -0.85
C ALA A 150 -11.22 17.89 -0.82
N LEU A 151 -11.77 17.38 0.29
CA LEU A 151 -12.28 16.01 0.37
C LEU A 151 -13.50 15.80 -0.54
N GLU A 152 -14.44 16.74 -0.53
CA GLU A 152 -15.65 16.69 -1.36
C GLU A 152 -15.29 16.71 -2.85
N GLN A 153 -14.46 17.67 -3.25
CA GLN A 153 -13.96 17.80 -4.61
C GLN A 153 -13.11 16.60 -5.02
N GLY A 154 -12.24 16.09 -4.14
CA GLY A 154 -11.48 14.87 -4.42
C GLY A 154 -12.39 13.66 -4.66
N ASN A 155 -13.37 13.46 -3.78
CA ASN A 155 -14.29 12.32 -3.87
C ASN A 155 -15.13 12.36 -5.16
N SER A 156 -15.64 13.53 -5.55
CA SER A 156 -16.39 13.68 -6.79
C SER A 156 -15.57 13.37 -8.04
N GLN A 157 -14.25 13.29 -7.90
CA GLN A 157 -13.29 12.94 -8.95
C GLN A 157 -12.73 11.53 -8.76
N GLY A 158 -13.30 10.69 -7.91
CA GLY A 158 -12.81 9.34 -7.69
C GLY A 158 -11.51 9.25 -6.86
N TYR A 159 -11.10 10.32 -6.16
CA TYR A 159 -10.08 10.20 -5.11
C TYR A 159 -10.74 9.70 -3.81
N GLU A 160 -11.03 8.41 -3.81
CA GLU A 160 -11.76 7.69 -2.78
C GLU A 160 -10.91 7.46 -1.51
N TRP A 161 -9.60 7.65 -1.62
CA TRP A 161 -8.65 7.46 -0.55
C TRP A 161 -7.90 8.75 -0.25
N ILE A 162 -7.37 8.88 0.96
CA ILE A 162 -6.53 10.00 1.36
C ILE A 162 -5.30 9.53 2.14
N SER A 163 -4.21 10.27 2.06
CA SER A 163 -3.04 10.14 2.95
C SER A 163 -2.70 11.50 3.56
N PRO A 164 -3.17 11.81 4.79
CA PRO A 164 -2.90 13.10 5.44
C PRO A 164 -1.47 13.14 6.00
N CYS A 165 -0.65 14.07 5.52
CA CYS A 165 0.80 14.16 5.79
C CYS A 165 1.18 15.47 6.49
N GLY A 166 0.59 15.74 7.66
CA GLY A 166 0.82 16.98 8.41
C GLY A 166 0.06 18.15 7.77
N PRO A 167 0.73 19.19 7.24
CA PRO A 167 0.05 20.30 6.57
C PRO A 167 -0.56 19.92 5.22
N GLU A 168 -0.21 18.75 4.68
CA GLU A 168 -0.56 18.27 3.35
C GLU A 168 -1.71 17.25 3.39
N LEU A 169 -2.70 17.45 2.52
CA LEU A 169 -3.73 16.49 2.19
C LEU A 169 -3.41 15.86 0.84
N ASN A 170 -3.08 14.57 0.85
CA ASN A 170 -2.90 13.82 -0.38
C ASN A 170 -4.19 13.08 -0.70
N LEU A 171 -4.82 13.44 -1.81
CA LEU A 171 -5.97 12.74 -2.40
C LEU A 171 -5.43 11.58 -3.25
N VAL A 172 -6.01 10.39 -3.12
CA VAL A 172 -5.48 9.17 -3.74
C VAL A 172 -6.58 8.46 -4.52
N ARG A 173 -6.33 8.24 -5.80
CA ARG A 173 -7.16 7.44 -6.71
C ARG A 173 -6.41 6.17 -7.05
N CYS A 174 -7.08 5.03 -7.01
CA CYS A 174 -6.43 3.74 -7.19
C CYS A 174 -6.90 3.09 -8.47
N GLN A 175 -6.00 2.46 -9.22
CA GLN A 175 -6.39 1.67 -10.37
C GLN A 175 -7.19 0.43 -9.94
N ASP A 176 -6.86 -0.10 -8.75
CA ASP A 176 -7.57 -1.21 -8.09
C ASP A 176 -7.65 -0.95 -6.58
N THR A 177 -6.80 -1.56 -5.74
CA THR A 177 -6.74 -1.29 -4.30
C THR A 177 -5.66 -0.27 -3.92
N PRO A 178 -5.79 0.44 -2.77
CA PRO A 178 -4.76 1.37 -2.30
C PRO A 178 -3.45 0.70 -1.91
N ILE A 179 -3.50 -0.57 -1.50
CA ILE A 179 -2.33 -1.36 -1.13
C ILE A 179 -2.19 -2.50 -2.14
N VAL A 180 -0.97 -2.70 -2.63
CA VAL A 180 -0.58 -3.82 -3.48
C VAL A 180 0.60 -4.52 -2.84
N TYR A 181 0.52 -5.84 -2.66
CA TYR A 181 1.64 -6.66 -2.24
C TYR A 181 2.48 -7.04 -3.45
N ARG A 182 3.80 -6.77 -3.40
CA ARG A 182 4.68 -6.85 -4.57
C ARG A 182 5.65 -8.02 -4.53
N GLU A 183 5.99 -8.49 -3.33
CA GLU A 183 6.87 -9.63 -3.14
C GLU A 183 6.32 -10.54 -2.05
N LEU A 184 6.57 -11.84 -2.18
CA LEU A 184 6.34 -12.85 -1.15
C LEU A 184 7.68 -13.57 -0.90
N GLY A 185 8.14 -13.54 0.35
CA GLY A 185 9.31 -14.31 0.77
C GLY A 185 8.96 -15.78 1.00
N GLU A 186 9.71 -16.68 0.37
CA GLU A 186 9.48 -18.13 0.49
C GLU A 186 9.77 -18.64 1.90
N ASP A 187 10.91 -18.20 2.46
CA ASP A 187 11.36 -18.65 3.76
C ASP A 187 10.49 -18.08 4.88
N ASP A 188 10.29 -16.76 4.88
CA ASP A 188 9.62 -16.04 5.94
C ASP A 188 8.08 -16.01 5.81
N GLY A 189 7.53 -16.29 4.62
CA GLY A 189 6.10 -16.21 4.35
C GLY A 189 5.54 -14.79 4.50
N MET A 190 6.37 -13.76 4.28
CA MET A 190 5.98 -12.37 4.44
C MET A 190 5.72 -11.70 3.09
N LEU A 191 4.55 -11.06 2.98
CA LEU A 191 4.20 -10.20 1.87
C LEU A 191 4.78 -8.80 2.08
N LYS A 192 5.49 -8.25 1.09
CA LYS A 192 6.01 -6.88 1.13
C LYS A 192 5.08 -5.88 0.44
N TRP A 193 4.90 -4.72 1.05
CA TRP A 193 4.09 -3.62 0.53
C TRP A 193 4.70 -2.25 0.86
N ALA A 194 4.17 -1.18 0.25
CA ALA A 194 4.66 0.20 0.38
C ALA A 194 6.15 0.36 0.02
N GLY A 195 7.01 0.74 0.97
CA GLY A 195 8.46 0.74 0.82
C GLY A 195 9.07 -0.55 1.36
N SER A 196 9.01 -0.73 2.69
CA SER A 196 9.66 -1.83 3.43
C SER A 196 8.71 -2.60 4.37
N LEU A 197 7.41 -2.31 4.31
CA LEU A 197 6.45 -2.91 5.23
C LEU A 197 6.13 -4.35 4.84
N VAL A 198 5.75 -5.13 5.84
CA VAL A 198 5.47 -6.55 5.69
C VAL A 198 4.15 -6.94 6.35
N GLU A 199 3.51 -7.98 5.84
CA GLU A 199 2.32 -8.63 6.41
C GLU A 199 2.46 -10.15 6.24
N PRO A 200 2.06 -10.98 7.23
CA PRO A 200 2.04 -12.43 7.07
C PRO A 200 1.11 -12.88 5.93
N PHE A 201 1.59 -13.79 5.08
CA PHE A 201 0.78 -14.39 4.02
C PHE A 201 -0.24 -15.38 4.58
N ARG A 202 -1.51 -15.21 4.21
CA ARG A 202 -2.64 -16.08 4.57
C ARG A 202 -3.24 -16.73 3.32
N PRO A 203 -2.75 -17.90 2.90
CA PRO A 203 -3.22 -18.57 1.69
C PRO A 203 -4.69 -19.00 1.77
N ASP A 204 -5.18 -19.34 2.97
CA ASP A 204 -6.56 -19.74 3.26
C ASP A 204 -7.58 -18.60 3.16
N SER A 205 -7.11 -17.36 3.07
CA SER A 205 -7.94 -16.16 3.04
C SER A 205 -7.92 -15.44 1.69
N LEU A 206 -7.36 -16.07 0.66
CA LEU A 206 -7.26 -15.46 -0.67
C LEU A 206 -8.60 -15.49 -1.40
N VAL A 207 -8.80 -14.46 -2.23
CA VAL A 207 -10.01 -14.28 -3.03
C VAL A 207 -9.63 -13.95 -4.47
N VAL A 208 -10.33 -14.52 -5.44
CA VAL A 208 -10.17 -14.21 -6.87
C VAL A 208 -11.33 -13.35 -7.35
N ASP A 209 -11.04 -12.32 -8.13
CA ASP A 209 -12.06 -11.63 -8.92
C ASP A 209 -12.30 -12.39 -10.23
N PRO A 210 -13.51 -12.93 -10.46
CA PRO A 210 -13.82 -13.70 -11.66
C PRO A 210 -13.77 -12.87 -12.95
N SER A 211 -13.94 -11.54 -12.87
CA SER A 211 -13.97 -10.67 -14.04
C SER A 211 -12.57 -10.31 -14.56
N SER A 212 -11.60 -10.19 -13.67
CA SER A 212 -10.23 -9.73 -13.99
C SER A 212 -9.16 -10.81 -13.80
N GLY A 213 -9.47 -11.86 -13.04
CA GLY A 213 -8.49 -12.86 -12.60
C GLY A 213 -7.53 -12.35 -11.52
N TYR A 214 -7.73 -11.14 -10.99
CA TYR A 214 -6.91 -10.62 -9.91
C TYR A 214 -7.12 -11.41 -8.61
N VAL A 215 -6.00 -11.62 -7.90
CA VAL A 215 -5.99 -12.32 -6.62
C VAL A 215 -5.77 -11.32 -5.51
N TYR A 216 -6.55 -11.44 -4.45
CA TYR A 216 -6.57 -10.54 -3.32
C TYR A 216 -6.20 -11.28 -2.04
N HIS A 217 -5.43 -10.61 -1.22
CA HIS A 217 -5.14 -11.00 0.15
C HIS A 217 -5.80 -9.99 1.11
N PRO A 218 -6.21 -10.38 2.32
CA PRO A 218 -6.76 -9.40 3.25
C PRO A 218 -5.76 -8.27 3.55
N SER A 219 -6.24 -7.05 3.67
CA SER A 219 -5.35 -5.88 3.82
C SER A 219 -4.50 -5.91 5.09
N PRO A 220 -3.35 -5.18 5.12
CA PRO A 220 -2.44 -5.20 6.25
C PRO A 220 -3.11 -4.73 7.55
N GLN A 221 -2.71 -5.31 8.68
CA GLN A 221 -3.19 -4.81 9.97
C GLN A 221 -2.28 -3.67 10.47
N PRO A 222 -2.83 -2.50 10.84
CA PRO A 222 -2.03 -1.42 11.41
C PRO A 222 -1.43 -1.88 12.75
N SER A 223 -0.12 -1.68 12.92
CA SER A 223 0.70 -2.19 14.03
C SER A 223 0.45 -1.54 15.41
N SER A 224 -0.69 -0.88 15.64
CA SER A 224 -0.90 -0.10 16.85
C SER A 224 -1.20 -0.97 18.09
N ARG A 225 -0.27 -0.91 19.07
CA ARG A 225 -0.44 -1.35 20.46
C ARG A 225 -1.57 -0.65 21.23
N ARG A 226 -2.16 0.42 20.68
CA ARG A 226 -3.41 1.00 21.18
C ARG A 226 -4.51 0.66 20.18
N ARG A 227 -5.37 -0.31 20.53
CA ARG A 227 -6.66 -0.55 19.88
C ARG A 227 -7.42 0.77 19.87
N SER A 228 -7.34 1.51 18.77
CA SER A 228 -8.47 2.37 18.41
C SER A 228 -9.65 1.43 18.17
N LYS A 229 -10.86 1.87 18.53
CA LYS A 229 -12.10 1.09 18.42
C LYS A 229 -12.52 0.84 16.96
N THR A 230 -11.82 1.48 16.01
CA THR A 230 -11.88 1.34 14.55
C THR A 230 -11.20 0.04 14.13
N SER A 231 -11.89 -0.85 13.43
CA SER A 231 -11.32 -2.12 12.96
C SER A 231 -10.21 -1.88 11.93
N SER A 232 -9.20 -2.75 11.87
CA SER A 232 -8.06 -2.64 10.93
C SER A 232 -8.47 -2.59 9.46
N ALA A 233 -9.54 -3.30 9.11
CA ALA A 233 -10.15 -3.34 7.77
C ALA A 233 -10.70 -1.98 7.32
N GLU A 234 -10.99 -1.07 8.25
CA GLU A 234 -11.49 0.28 7.90
C GLU A 234 -10.39 1.19 7.33
N ARG A 235 -9.09 0.84 7.51
CA ARG A 235 -8.02 1.74 7.06
C ARG A 235 -7.60 1.51 5.62
N TYR A 236 -7.42 0.27 5.17
CA TYR A 236 -6.88 0.02 3.82
C TYR A 236 -7.91 -0.66 2.91
N GLY A 237 -9.15 -0.80 3.38
CA GLY A 237 -10.12 -1.74 2.83
C GLY A 237 -9.96 -3.12 3.47
N SER A 238 -10.85 -4.04 3.09
CA SER A 238 -10.80 -5.44 3.52
C SER A 238 -9.77 -6.26 2.76
N LEU A 239 -9.54 -5.91 1.49
CA LEU A 239 -8.74 -6.66 0.53
C LEU A 239 -7.68 -5.77 -0.14
N SER A 240 -6.54 -6.37 -0.43
CA SER A 240 -5.40 -5.76 -1.09
C SER A 240 -4.90 -6.68 -2.20
N LEU A 241 -4.62 -6.09 -3.36
CA LEU A 241 -4.19 -6.80 -4.55
C LEU A 241 -2.84 -7.50 -4.32
N LEU A 242 -2.73 -8.75 -4.76
CA LEU A 242 -1.44 -9.40 -5.01
C LEU A 242 -0.99 -8.98 -6.41
N GLY A 243 0.15 -8.29 -6.49
CA GLY A 243 0.68 -7.84 -7.77
C GLY A 243 0.92 -9.02 -8.71
N SER A 244 0.57 -8.87 -9.99
CA SER A 244 0.65 -9.99 -10.95
C SER A 244 2.03 -10.62 -11.04
N ASN A 245 3.11 -9.83 -10.91
CA ASN A 245 4.48 -10.37 -10.86
C ASN A 245 4.71 -11.28 -9.65
N LEU A 246 4.15 -10.95 -8.47
CA LEU A 246 4.21 -11.81 -7.29
C LEU A 246 3.50 -13.14 -7.57
N VAL A 247 2.27 -13.08 -8.07
CA VAL A 247 1.46 -14.27 -8.36
C VAL A 247 2.17 -15.16 -9.38
N LEU A 248 2.64 -14.58 -10.49
CA LEU A 248 3.31 -15.32 -11.56
C LEU A 248 4.64 -15.95 -11.11
N SER A 249 5.40 -15.27 -10.25
CA SER A 249 6.72 -15.75 -9.83
C SER A 249 6.68 -16.73 -8.65
N ARG A 250 5.63 -16.68 -7.80
CA ARG A 250 5.60 -17.45 -6.54
C ARG A 250 4.43 -18.40 -6.39
N LEU A 251 3.34 -18.19 -7.10
CA LEU A 251 2.08 -18.93 -6.88
C LEU A 251 1.57 -19.65 -8.13
N ALA A 252 2.03 -19.27 -9.33
CA ALA A 252 1.48 -19.78 -10.59
C ALA A 252 1.60 -21.30 -10.78
N GLU A 253 2.68 -21.93 -10.31
CA GLU A 253 2.87 -23.39 -10.48
C GLU A 253 1.79 -24.22 -9.79
N GLY A 254 1.25 -23.72 -8.67
CA GLY A 254 0.20 -24.37 -7.90
C GLY A 254 -1.18 -23.72 -8.03
N LEU A 255 -1.33 -22.69 -8.87
CA LEU A 255 -2.57 -21.95 -9.05
C LEU A 255 -3.46 -22.66 -10.07
N GLU A 256 -4.59 -23.18 -9.59
CA GLU A 256 -5.62 -23.79 -10.42
C GLU A 256 -6.86 -22.91 -10.39
N ILE A 257 -7.15 -22.26 -11.50
CA ILE A 257 -8.37 -21.47 -11.71
C ILE A 257 -9.13 -22.10 -12.88
N ASP A 258 -10.37 -22.51 -12.62
CA ASP A 258 -11.32 -22.95 -13.65
C ASP A 258 -12.39 -21.84 -13.83
N PRO A 259 -12.33 -21.05 -14.92
CA PRO A 259 -13.31 -20.00 -15.18
C PRO A 259 -14.74 -20.52 -15.24
N ASP A 260 -14.94 -21.76 -15.71
CA ASP A 260 -16.27 -22.38 -15.80
C ASP A 260 -16.79 -22.80 -14.41
N ALA A 261 -15.93 -22.83 -13.39
CA ALA A 261 -16.28 -23.09 -12.00
C ALA A 261 -16.72 -21.86 -11.21
N PHE A 262 -16.51 -20.65 -11.75
CA PHE A 262 -16.92 -19.41 -11.09
C PHE A 262 -18.44 -19.33 -10.91
N ASP A 263 -19.20 -19.80 -11.90
CA ASP A 263 -20.66 -19.92 -11.84
C ASP A 263 -21.14 -20.85 -10.71
N ARG A 264 -20.26 -21.76 -10.24
CA ARG A 264 -20.52 -22.67 -9.12
C ARG A 264 -20.02 -22.14 -7.77
N GLY A 265 -19.52 -20.91 -7.71
CA GLY A 265 -19.04 -20.31 -6.47
C GLY A 265 -17.65 -20.81 -6.02
N VAL A 266 -16.85 -21.36 -6.94
CA VAL A 266 -15.51 -21.91 -6.66
C VAL A 266 -14.45 -21.04 -7.30
N GLY A 267 -13.58 -20.42 -6.49
CA GLY A 267 -12.53 -19.51 -6.98
C GLY A 267 -11.26 -20.19 -7.48
N GLY A 268 -11.17 -21.50 -7.36
CA GLY A 268 -9.96 -22.28 -7.64
C GLY A 268 -9.20 -22.66 -6.38
N SER A 269 -7.92 -23.00 -6.53
CA SER A 269 -7.03 -23.32 -5.42
C SER A 269 -5.59 -22.87 -5.69
N ILE A 270 -4.79 -22.71 -4.63
CA ILE A 270 -3.34 -22.51 -4.72
C ILE A 270 -2.60 -23.55 -3.91
N GLU A 271 -1.37 -23.86 -4.31
CA GLU A 271 -0.41 -24.56 -3.47
C GLU A 271 0.55 -23.60 -2.78
N TRP A 272 0.75 -23.78 -1.47
CA TRP A 272 1.76 -23.06 -0.70
C TRP A 272 2.40 -23.99 0.33
N LYS A 273 3.73 -24.09 0.30
CA LYS A 273 4.52 -24.95 1.20
C LYS A 273 4.02 -26.40 1.25
N GLY A 274 3.67 -26.96 0.09
CA GLY A 274 3.20 -28.34 -0.07
C GLY A 274 1.78 -28.59 0.44
N GLN A 275 1.00 -27.55 0.73
CA GLN A 275 -0.41 -27.64 1.11
C GLN A 275 -1.28 -26.88 0.10
N ARG A 276 -2.45 -27.43 -0.21
CA ARG A 276 -3.42 -26.82 -1.12
C ARG A 276 -4.50 -26.06 -0.34
N TYR A 277 -4.82 -24.87 -0.83
CA TYR A 277 -5.77 -23.95 -0.21
C TYR A 277 -6.79 -23.48 -1.25
N ASP A 278 -8.07 -23.49 -0.87
CA ASP A 278 -9.14 -23.02 -1.75
C ASP A 278 -9.18 -21.49 -1.80
N LEU A 279 -9.48 -20.95 -2.97
CA LEU A 279 -9.69 -19.52 -3.18
C LEU A 279 -11.18 -19.18 -3.04
N GLY A 280 -11.46 -18.10 -2.31
CA GLY A 280 -12.78 -17.46 -2.33
C GLY A 280 -13.05 -16.75 -3.66
N LEU A 281 -14.31 -16.37 -3.88
CA LEU A 281 -14.69 -15.51 -5.01
C LEU A 281 -15.13 -14.14 -4.52
N LEU A 282 -14.65 -13.11 -5.22
CA LEU A 282 -15.08 -11.74 -4.98
C LEU A 282 -16.55 -11.60 -5.41
N GLY A 283 -17.40 -11.03 -4.55
CA GLY A 283 -18.83 -10.86 -4.85
C GLY A 283 -19.74 -12.02 -4.42
N SER A 284 -19.20 -13.19 -4.10
CA SER A 284 -19.98 -14.25 -3.47
C SER A 284 -20.07 -13.99 -1.97
N GLY A 285 -21.26 -13.62 -1.47
CA GLY A 285 -21.50 -13.37 -0.05
C GLY A 285 -20.97 -14.49 0.84
N SER A 286 -20.44 -14.09 1.99
CA SER A 286 -19.91 -14.93 3.06
C SER A 286 -20.93 -15.92 3.62
N ASP A 287 -21.12 -17.05 2.95
CA ASP A 287 -21.87 -18.21 3.46
C ASP A 287 -20.99 -19.47 3.52
N ARG A 288 -19.70 -19.29 3.82
CA ARG A 288 -18.83 -20.39 4.25
C ARG A 288 -18.68 -20.37 5.76
N GLN A 289 -19.71 -20.87 6.44
CA GLN A 289 -19.56 -21.41 7.79
C GLN A 289 -18.52 -22.53 7.69
N ALA A 290 -17.32 -22.29 8.22
CA ALA A 290 -16.26 -23.29 8.30
C ALA A 290 -16.81 -24.53 9.05
N GLN A 291 -17.07 -25.62 8.32
CA GLN A 291 -17.25 -26.92 8.95
C GLN A 291 -15.87 -27.42 9.37
N PRO A 292 -15.61 -27.70 10.66
CA PRO A 292 -14.38 -28.34 11.05
C PRO A 292 -14.36 -29.77 10.49
N ALA A 293 -13.26 -30.13 9.84
CA ALA A 293 -12.99 -31.49 9.41
C ALA A 293 -13.13 -32.45 10.61
N SER A 294 -14.16 -33.29 10.57
CA SER A 294 -14.35 -34.33 11.57
C SER A 294 -13.29 -35.41 11.40
N VAL A 295 -12.32 -35.41 12.30
CA VAL A 295 -11.42 -36.54 12.55
C VAL A 295 -12.19 -37.60 13.32
N PHE A 296 -12.59 -38.67 12.64
CA PHE A 296 -12.83 -39.99 13.22
C PHE A 296 -12.05 -40.95 12.32
N GLY A 297 -10.91 -41.50 12.73
CA GLY A 297 -10.71 -42.26 13.96
C GLY A 297 -10.76 -43.74 13.59
N LEU A 298 -9.62 -44.28 13.13
CA LEU A 298 -9.43 -45.72 12.96
C LEU A 298 -9.75 -46.42 14.29
N GLN A 299 -10.67 -47.37 14.28
CA GLN A 299 -10.61 -48.51 15.19
C GLN A 299 -10.73 -49.82 14.40
N THR A 300 -9.70 -50.62 14.62
CA THR A 300 -9.43 -51.94 14.09
C THR A 300 -10.24 -53.03 14.82
N THR A 301 -10.67 -54.03 14.05
CA THR A 301 -10.69 -55.48 14.38
C THR A 301 -11.41 -56.00 15.63
N GLY A 302 -12.28 -57.01 15.44
CA GLY A 302 -12.31 -58.15 16.37
C GLY A 302 -13.68 -58.80 16.65
N ALA A 303 -13.94 -59.90 15.95
CA ALA A 303 -14.42 -61.19 16.47
C ALA A 303 -15.86 -61.39 17.05
N GLU A 304 -16.49 -62.41 16.44
CA GLU A 304 -17.26 -63.53 17.03
C GLU A 304 -18.68 -63.33 17.61
N GLY A 305 -19.59 -64.19 17.16
CA GLY A 305 -20.82 -64.50 17.89
C GLY A 305 -21.94 -65.11 17.05
N ARG A 306 -21.83 -66.41 16.73
CA ARG A 306 -22.96 -67.24 16.25
C ARG A 306 -24.13 -67.21 17.24
N ARG A 307 -25.35 -66.98 16.76
CA ARG A 307 -26.47 -67.96 16.70
C ARG A 307 -27.72 -67.30 16.15
#